data_AF-A0A258LJ93-F1
#
_entry.id   AF-A0A258LJ93-F1
#
_cell.length_a   1.000
_cell.length_b   1.000
_cell.length_c   1.000
_cell.angle_alpha   90.00
_cell.angle_beta   90.00
_cell.angle_gamma   90.00
#
_symmetry.space_group_name_H-M   'P 1'
#
loop_
_entity.id
_entity.type
_entity.pdbx_description
1 polymer ?
#
loop_
_entity_poly.entity_id
_entity_poly.type
_entity_poly.pdbx_seq_one_letter_code
_entity_poly.pdbx_strand_id
1 'polypeptide(L)'
;KYPANNLEEVLLTYFRDKRLSELLKPCLITSYDIQERKTHFFASHDYPRKGDGGDFYLKDVCRATSAAPTYFEAALVKSLSGVSYPMIDGGIFANNPSLCAYSEVRNSNGDPSAKDMLILSLGTGGENKSYPYQKARAWGALGWIKPSIDIMMSGAAETTNYHLVKMFEVSGSEANYCRIQPEHLRNAVPEMDNASQQNMQALIELGIKTAQDYSGQLDSIVDRIIEDKDAVVFE
;
A
#
# COMPACT_ATOMS: atom_id res chain seq x y z
N LYS A 1 -0.73 -13.06 -15.80
CA LYS A 1 0.14 -14.24 -15.58
C LYS A 1 -0.60 -15.35 -14.85
N TYR A 2 -1.37 -15.02 -13.81
CA TYR A 2 -2.09 -15.96 -12.96
C TYR A 2 -3.61 -15.76 -13.06
N PRO A 3 -4.41 -16.84 -13.04
CA PRO A 3 -5.85 -16.73 -12.81
C PRO A 3 -6.12 -16.29 -11.37
N ALA A 4 -7.21 -15.56 -11.14
CA ALA A 4 -7.51 -14.98 -9.83
C ALA A 4 -8.17 -15.95 -8.84
N ASN A 5 -8.72 -17.07 -9.30
CA ASN A 5 -9.61 -17.95 -8.54
C ASN A 5 -9.03 -18.36 -7.18
N ASN A 6 -7.75 -18.80 -7.14
CA ASN A 6 -7.12 -19.22 -5.89
C ASN A 6 -7.00 -18.08 -4.87
N LEU A 7 -6.68 -16.87 -5.34
CA LEU A 7 -6.65 -15.68 -4.48
C LEU A 7 -8.05 -15.36 -3.97
N GLU A 8 -9.06 -15.40 -4.84
CA GLU A 8 -10.45 -15.13 -4.49
C GLU A 8 -11.02 -16.15 -3.48
N GLU A 9 -10.69 -17.43 -3.62
CA GLU A 9 -11.05 -18.48 -2.65
C GLU A 9 -10.43 -18.23 -1.27
N VAL A 10 -9.15 -17.84 -1.22
CA VAL A 10 -8.47 -17.48 0.03
C VAL A 10 -9.14 -16.25 0.66
N LEU A 11 -9.36 -15.19 -0.11
CA LEU A 11 -10.01 -13.96 0.36
C LEU A 11 -11.43 -14.24 0.87
N LEU A 12 -12.19 -15.09 0.19
CA LEU A 12 -13.52 -15.54 0.63
C LEU A 12 -13.44 -16.32 1.95
N THR A 13 -12.44 -17.20 2.11
CA THR A 13 -12.26 -18.00 3.32
C THR A 13 -12.01 -17.13 4.54
N TYR A 14 -11.12 -16.14 4.42
CA TYR A 14 -10.74 -15.26 5.52
C TYR A 14 -11.77 -14.17 5.82
N PHE A 15 -12.28 -13.49 4.77
CA PHE A 15 -13.11 -12.31 4.95
C PHE A 15 -14.61 -12.57 4.80
N ARG A 16 -15.02 -13.62 4.09
CA ARG A 16 -16.44 -13.97 3.86
C ARG A 16 -17.25 -12.76 3.38
N ASP A 17 -18.22 -12.33 4.17
CA ASP A 17 -19.10 -11.18 3.88
C ASP A 17 -18.78 -9.98 4.78
N LYS A 18 -17.57 -9.95 5.35
CA LYS A 18 -17.10 -8.80 6.12
C LYS A 18 -16.93 -7.58 5.24
N ARG A 19 -17.44 -6.47 5.73
CA ARG A 19 -17.49 -5.18 5.05
C ARG A 19 -16.32 -4.30 5.45
N LEU A 20 -15.95 -3.38 4.59
CA LEU A 20 -14.93 -2.37 4.87
C LEU A 20 -15.32 -1.50 6.07
N SER A 21 -16.61 -1.17 6.19
CA SER A 21 -17.18 -0.43 7.33
C SER A 21 -17.12 -1.18 8.68
N GLU A 22 -16.92 -2.51 8.68
CA GLU A 22 -16.82 -3.31 9.90
C GLU A 22 -15.39 -3.36 10.49
N LEU A 23 -14.41 -2.71 9.86
CA LEU A 23 -13.05 -2.67 10.37
C LEU A 23 -12.96 -1.91 11.71
N LEU A 24 -12.13 -2.42 12.64
CA LEU A 24 -11.99 -1.88 14.00
C LEU A 24 -11.37 -0.48 14.05
N LYS A 25 -10.65 -0.09 13.01
CA LYS A 25 -9.95 1.18 12.88
C LYS A 25 -10.16 1.73 11.48
N PRO A 26 -10.16 3.06 11.30
CA PRO A 26 -10.17 3.68 9.99
C PRO A 26 -9.07 3.09 9.10
N CYS A 27 -9.46 2.64 7.92
CA CYS A 27 -8.59 2.03 6.93
C CYS A 27 -8.86 2.65 5.56
N LEU A 28 -7.76 2.87 4.82
CA LEU A 28 -7.74 3.34 3.45
C LEU A 28 -6.94 2.35 2.61
N ILE A 29 -7.54 1.81 1.56
CA ILE A 29 -6.91 0.87 0.63
C ILE A 29 -6.94 1.47 -0.78
N THR A 30 -5.81 1.43 -1.48
CA THR A 30 -5.65 2.09 -2.78
C THR A 30 -5.97 1.15 -3.94
N SER A 31 -6.57 1.69 -4.99
CA SER A 31 -6.80 1.02 -6.26
C SER A 31 -6.95 2.06 -7.37
N TYR A 32 -7.01 1.62 -8.63
CA TYR A 32 -7.20 2.52 -9.77
C TYR A 32 -8.37 2.04 -10.63
N ASP A 33 -9.35 2.92 -10.83
CA ASP A 33 -10.50 2.67 -11.70
C ASP A 33 -10.10 2.95 -13.15
N ILE A 34 -10.06 1.91 -13.98
CA ILE A 34 -9.59 2.02 -15.36
C ILE A 34 -10.62 2.63 -16.30
N GLN A 35 -11.90 2.56 -15.95
CA GLN A 35 -12.98 3.09 -16.78
C GLN A 35 -13.12 4.60 -16.55
N GLU A 36 -13.10 5.00 -15.28
CA GLU A 36 -13.16 6.40 -14.88
C GLU A 36 -11.79 7.11 -14.96
N ARG A 37 -10.72 6.33 -15.14
CA ARG A 37 -9.31 6.79 -15.20
C ARG A 37 -8.91 7.64 -13.99
N LYS A 38 -9.32 7.20 -12.81
CA LYS A 38 -9.08 7.91 -11.55
C LYS A 38 -8.59 6.96 -10.45
N THR A 39 -7.79 7.51 -9.55
CA THR A 39 -7.43 6.81 -8.32
C THR A 39 -8.69 6.58 -7.50
N HIS A 40 -8.79 5.40 -6.89
CA HIS A 40 -9.88 5.05 -6.00
C HIS A 40 -9.31 4.69 -4.64
N PHE A 41 -9.87 5.30 -3.60
CA PHE A 41 -9.54 4.99 -2.22
C PHE A 41 -10.75 4.32 -1.57
N PHE A 42 -10.60 3.03 -1.24
CA PHE A 42 -11.57 2.33 -0.41
C PHE A 42 -11.33 2.75 1.03
N ALA A 43 -12.14 3.68 1.53
CA ALA A 43 -12.04 4.22 2.87
C ALA A 43 -13.21 3.73 3.75
N SER A 44 -12.92 3.08 4.87
CA SER A 44 -13.97 2.61 5.81
C SER A 44 -14.90 3.72 6.32
N HIS A 45 -14.38 4.94 6.48
CA HIS A 45 -15.14 6.13 6.88
C HIS A 45 -15.90 6.81 5.74
N ASP A 46 -15.97 6.20 4.55
CA ASP A 46 -16.89 6.65 3.50
C ASP A 46 -18.33 6.17 3.72
N TYR A 47 -18.53 5.03 4.40
CA TYR A 47 -19.87 4.48 4.64
C TYR A 47 -20.79 5.43 5.42
N PRO A 48 -20.38 6.10 6.51
CA PRO A 48 -21.24 7.06 7.21
C PRO A 48 -21.79 8.17 6.30
N ARG A 49 -21.03 8.59 5.27
CA ARG A 49 -21.39 9.70 4.38
C ARG A 49 -22.09 9.25 3.10
N LYS A 50 -21.70 8.10 2.55
CA LYS A 50 -22.15 7.60 1.24
C LYS A 50 -23.10 6.40 1.33
N GLY A 51 -23.34 5.87 2.53
CA GLY A 51 -24.08 4.63 2.75
C GLY A 51 -23.49 3.46 1.97
N ASP A 52 -24.34 2.56 1.49
CA ASP A 52 -23.94 1.38 0.70
C ASP A 52 -23.17 1.73 -0.59
N GLY A 53 -23.20 2.98 -1.05
CA GLY A 53 -22.40 3.46 -2.17
C GLY A 53 -20.91 3.60 -1.86
N GLY A 54 -20.55 3.75 -0.58
CA GLY A 54 -19.17 3.85 -0.09
C GLY A 54 -18.68 2.62 0.67
N ASP A 55 -19.46 1.54 0.71
CA ASP A 55 -19.09 0.30 1.40
C ASP A 55 -18.98 -0.88 0.43
N PHE A 56 -18.12 -1.81 0.80
CA PHE A 56 -17.65 -2.90 -0.06
C PHE A 56 -17.31 -4.12 0.80
N TYR A 57 -17.38 -5.32 0.24
CA TYR A 57 -16.83 -6.50 0.92
C TYR A 57 -15.30 -6.45 0.91
N LEU A 58 -14.67 -6.81 2.04
CA LEU A 58 -13.21 -6.83 2.18
C LEU A 58 -12.54 -7.74 1.16
N LYS A 59 -13.15 -8.89 0.84
CA LYS A 59 -12.65 -9.79 -0.20
C LYS A 59 -12.51 -9.09 -1.56
N ASP A 60 -13.47 -8.22 -1.91
CA ASP A 60 -13.48 -7.52 -3.20
C ASP A 60 -12.47 -6.37 -3.19
N VAL A 61 -12.37 -5.62 -2.08
CA VAL A 61 -11.37 -4.55 -1.89
C VAL A 61 -9.96 -5.12 -1.97
N CYS A 62 -9.68 -6.23 -1.26
CA CYS A 62 -8.40 -6.93 -1.32
C CYS A 62 -8.10 -7.44 -2.74
N ARG A 63 -9.10 -7.96 -3.45
CA ARG A 63 -8.93 -8.42 -4.83
C ARG A 63 -8.61 -7.26 -5.79
N ALA A 64 -9.21 -6.09 -5.60
CA ALA A 64 -8.92 -4.88 -6.38
C ALA A 64 -7.51 -4.36 -6.15
N THR A 65 -7.11 -4.17 -4.89
CA THR A 65 -5.76 -3.65 -4.58
C THR A 65 -4.64 -4.59 -5.00
N SER A 66 -4.89 -5.89 -5.16
CA SER A 66 -3.88 -6.86 -5.61
C SER A 66 -3.96 -7.20 -7.10
N ALA A 67 -4.80 -6.51 -7.88
CA ALA A 67 -5.00 -6.74 -9.31
C ALA A 67 -3.87 -6.15 -10.17
N ALA A 68 -2.62 -6.57 -9.92
CA ALA A 68 -1.44 -5.99 -10.55
C ALA A 68 -1.39 -6.31 -12.05
N PRO A 69 -1.26 -5.30 -12.93
CA PRO A 69 -1.13 -5.54 -14.37
C PRO A 69 0.01 -6.49 -14.67
N THR A 70 -0.16 -7.30 -15.71
CA THR A 70 0.72 -8.42 -16.10
C THR A 70 0.71 -9.64 -15.15
N TYR A 71 0.34 -9.47 -13.88
CA TYR A 71 0.20 -10.57 -12.92
C TYR A 71 -1.22 -11.12 -12.89
N PHE A 72 -2.23 -10.29 -12.61
CA PHE A 72 -3.63 -10.67 -12.55
C PHE A 72 -4.46 -9.92 -13.60
N GLU A 73 -5.67 -10.42 -13.86
CA GLU A 73 -6.70 -9.67 -14.56
C GLU A 73 -7.25 -8.54 -13.66
N ALA A 74 -7.81 -7.50 -14.31
CA ALA A 74 -8.52 -6.45 -13.61
C ALA A 74 -9.68 -7.03 -12.80
N ALA A 75 -9.94 -6.46 -11.63
CA ALA A 75 -11.01 -6.90 -10.74
C ALA A 75 -12.27 -6.08 -11.01
N LEU A 76 -13.41 -6.72 -11.24
CA LEU A 76 -14.70 -6.02 -11.30
C LEU A 76 -15.35 -6.05 -9.91
N VAL A 77 -15.12 -5.01 -9.12
CA VAL A 77 -15.66 -4.88 -7.76
C VAL A 77 -17.02 -4.19 -7.79
N LYS A 78 -17.88 -4.49 -6.82
CA LYS A 78 -19.16 -3.80 -6.64
C LYS A 78 -19.26 -3.18 -5.25
N SER A 79 -19.74 -1.95 -5.17
CA SER A 79 -20.21 -1.42 -3.89
C SER A 79 -21.47 -2.15 -3.46
N LEU A 80 -21.82 -2.06 -2.16
CA LEU A 80 -23.04 -2.69 -1.64
C LEU A 80 -24.31 -2.11 -2.26
N SER A 81 -24.26 -0.90 -2.83
CA SER A 81 -25.33 -0.31 -3.65
C SER A 81 -25.48 -0.92 -5.05
N GLY A 82 -24.55 -1.80 -5.45
CA GLY A 82 -24.56 -2.51 -6.74
C GLY A 82 -23.80 -1.82 -7.88
N VAL A 83 -23.16 -0.67 -7.63
CA VAL A 83 -22.35 0.03 -8.64
C VAL A 83 -21.05 -0.74 -8.89
N SER A 84 -20.72 -0.98 -10.15
CA SER A 84 -19.52 -1.69 -10.57
C SER A 84 -18.33 -0.77 -10.81
N TYR A 85 -17.15 -1.23 -10.41
CA TYR A 85 -15.88 -0.55 -10.56
C TYR A 85 -14.84 -1.50 -11.15
N PRO A 86 -14.37 -1.27 -12.39
CA PRO A 86 -13.28 -2.03 -12.97
C PRO A 86 -11.94 -1.52 -12.43
N MET A 87 -11.32 -2.32 -11.59
CA MET A 87 -10.18 -1.93 -10.76
C MET A 87 -8.89 -2.66 -11.13
N ILE A 88 -7.77 -1.95 -11.00
CA ILE A 88 -6.42 -2.51 -10.98
C ILE A 88 -5.68 -2.10 -9.69
N ASP A 89 -4.54 -2.72 -9.46
CA ASP A 89 -3.68 -2.49 -8.30
C ASP A 89 -3.32 -1.00 -8.12
N GLY A 90 -3.43 -0.51 -6.88
CA GLY A 90 -3.11 0.86 -6.51
C GLY A 90 -1.60 1.15 -6.47
N GLY A 91 -0.77 0.12 -6.40
CA GLY A 91 0.69 0.20 -6.40
C GLY A 91 1.27 0.89 -7.64
N ILE A 92 0.55 0.89 -8.77
CA ILE A 92 0.99 1.60 -9.98
C ILE A 92 1.21 3.10 -9.72
N PHE A 93 0.46 3.70 -8.79
CA PHE A 93 0.56 5.13 -8.47
C PHE A 93 0.83 5.42 -6.99
N ALA A 94 0.44 4.52 -6.09
CA ALA A 94 0.54 4.67 -4.63
C ALA A 94 1.16 3.42 -3.98
N ASN A 95 2.30 2.96 -4.49
CA ASN A 95 3.07 1.85 -3.90
C ASN A 95 3.63 2.16 -2.50
N ASN A 96 3.54 3.42 -2.08
CA ASN A 96 3.68 3.84 -0.69
C ASN A 96 2.43 4.68 -0.35
N PRO A 97 1.40 4.10 0.28
CA PRO A 97 0.17 4.81 0.57
C PRO A 97 0.29 5.79 1.75
N SER A 98 1.48 5.97 2.34
CA SER A 98 1.65 6.86 3.50
C SER A 98 1.28 8.31 3.23
N LEU A 99 1.49 8.82 2.00
CA LEU A 99 1.04 10.18 1.66
C LEU A 99 -0.47 10.24 1.42
N CYS A 100 -1.08 9.17 0.93
CA CYS A 100 -2.54 9.05 0.90
C CYS A 100 -3.12 9.09 2.32
N ALA A 101 -2.56 8.31 3.24
CA ALA A 101 -2.95 8.30 4.64
C ALA A 101 -2.75 9.68 5.31
N TYR A 102 -1.60 10.32 5.09
CA TYR A 102 -1.35 11.70 5.55
C TYR A 102 -2.44 12.64 5.06
N SER A 103 -2.73 12.64 3.75
CA SER A 103 -3.76 13.50 3.16
C SER A 103 -5.15 13.22 3.72
N GLU A 104 -5.47 11.96 3.98
CA GLU A 104 -6.76 11.56 4.54
C GLU A 104 -6.92 12.09 5.97
N VAL A 105 -5.89 11.96 6.80
CA VAL A 105 -5.89 12.50 8.16
C VAL A 105 -5.89 14.03 8.15
N ARG A 106 -5.19 14.71 7.21
CA ARG A 106 -5.28 16.17 7.07
C ARG A 106 -6.71 16.65 6.83
N ASN A 107 -7.50 15.86 6.10
CA ASN A 107 -8.90 16.17 5.80
C ASN A 107 -9.88 15.69 6.91
N SER A 108 -9.39 15.17 8.03
CA SER A 108 -10.22 14.77 9.17
C SER A 108 -10.57 15.94 10.08
N ASN A 109 -11.44 15.70 11.07
CA ASN A 109 -11.86 16.74 12.00
C ASN A 109 -10.67 17.34 12.76
N GLY A 110 -10.70 18.67 12.92
CA GLY A 110 -9.67 19.41 13.66
C GLY A 110 -8.46 19.82 12.83
N ASP A 111 -8.41 19.50 11.53
CA ASP A 111 -7.34 19.92 10.60
C ASP A 111 -5.92 19.63 11.14
N PRO A 112 -5.61 18.37 11.54
CA PRO A 112 -4.37 18.02 12.24
C PRO A 112 -3.14 18.19 11.35
N SER A 113 -2.11 18.90 11.77
CA SER A 113 -0.90 19.14 10.98
C SER A 113 0.09 17.95 11.05
N ALA A 114 1.24 18.05 10.37
CA ALA A 114 2.30 17.03 10.48
C ALA A 114 2.83 16.85 11.92
N LYS A 115 2.74 17.90 12.75
CA LYS A 115 3.16 17.83 14.17
C LYS A 115 2.25 16.93 15.01
N ASP A 116 1.00 16.80 14.57
CA ASP A 116 -0.08 16.09 15.26
C ASP A 116 -0.21 14.64 14.76
N MET A 117 0.68 14.19 13.86
CA MET A 117 0.65 12.86 13.30
C MET A 117 1.91 12.09 13.65
N LEU A 118 1.77 10.79 13.93
CA LEU A 118 2.85 9.81 13.91
C LEU A 118 2.60 8.83 12.77
N ILE A 119 3.51 8.76 11.80
CA ILE A 119 3.40 7.87 10.64
C ILE A 119 4.53 6.85 10.67
N LEU A 120 4.16 5.58 10.87
CA LEU A 120 5.00 4.44 10.57
C LEU A 120 4.68 3.93 9.16
N SER A 121 5.67 4.02 8.28
CA SER A 121 5.62 3.52 6.91
C SER A 121 6.46 2.25 6.81
N LEU A 122 5.83 1.13 6.46
CA LEU A 122 6.51 -0.15 6.31
C LEU A 122 6.64 -0.49 4.82
N GLY A 123 7.84 -0.88 4.42
CA GLY A 123 8.11 -1.32 3.06
C GLY A 123 8.39 -2.81 2.95
N THR A 124 8.14 -3.34 1.76
CA THR A 124 8.34 -4.77 1.44
C THR A 124 9.78 -5.10 1.04
N GLY A 125 10.70 -4.15 1.20
CA GLY A 125 12.04 -4.23 0.63
C GLY A 125 12.03 -3.97 -0.88
N GLY A 126 13.22 -3.83 -1.43
CA GLY A 126 13.44 -3.68 -2.85
C GLY A 126 14.91 -3.89 -3.16
N GLU A 127 15.19 -4.38 -4.35
CA GLU A 127 16.53 -4.31 -4.89
C GLU A 127 16.52 -3.19 -5.94
N ASN A 128 17.51 -2.29 -5.91
CA ASN A 128 17.69 -1.27 -6.93
C ASN A 128 18.11 -1.94 -8.24
N LYS A 129 17.16 -2.60 -8.89
CA LYS A 129 17.35 -3.34 -10.11
C LYS A 129 17.77 -2.36 -11.19
N SER A 130 19.06 -2.37 -11.50
CA SER A 130 19.59 -1.50 -12.55
C SER A 130 19.10 -2.00 -13.91
N TYR A 131 18.58 -1.09 -14.72
CA TYR A 131 18.29 -1.31 -16.13
C TYR A 131 19.40 -0.68 -16.97
N PRO A 132 20.36 -1.46 -17.50
CA PRO A 132 21.52 -0.89 -18.18
C PRO A 132 21.14 -0.15 -19.45
N TYR A 133 21.58 1.10 -19.58
CA TYR A 133 21.29 1.96 -20.73
C TYR A 133 21.52 1.27 -22.08
N GLN A 134 22.64 0.54 -22.24
CA GLN A 134 22.98 -0.10 -23.52
C GLN A 134 21.96 -1.16 -23.96
N LYS A 135 21.24 -1.78 -23.02
CA LYS A 135 20.13 -2.68 -23.32
C LYS A 135 18.83 -1.88 -23.52
N ALA A 136 18.53 -0.98 -22.57
CA ALA A 136 17.29 -0.23 -22.54
C ALA A 136 17.09 0.68 -23.76
N ARG A 137 18.16 1.25 -24.31
CA ARG A 137 18.11 2.11 -25.51
C ARG A 137 17.57 1.40 -26.76
N ALA A 138 17.64 0.07 -26.79
CA ALA A 138 17.19 -0.75 -27.92
C ALA A 138 15.84 -1.44 -27.64
N TRP A 139 15.21 -1.21 -26.49
CA TRP A 139 13.91 -1.79 -26.17
C TRP A 139 12.79 -1.17 -27.01
N GLY A 140 12.01 -2.02 -27.66
CA GLY A 140 10.68 -1.67 -28.16
C GLY A 140 9.61 -1.80 -27.07
N ALA A 141 8.34 -1.62 -27.44
CA ALA A 141 7.22 -1.65 -26.50
C ALA A 141 7.20 -2.88 -25.59
N LEU A 142 7.39 -4.09 -26.14
CA LEU A 142 7.42 -5.33 -25.36
C LEU A 142 8.55 -5.36 -24.32
N GLY A 143 9.71 -4.76 -24.64
CA GLY A 143 10.84 -4.68 -23.71
C GLY A 143 10.56 -3.74 -22.54
N TRP A 144 9.73 -2.71 -22.74
CA TRP A 144 9.39 -1.72 -21.72
C TRP A 144 8.25 -2.13 -20.79
N ILE A 145 7.36 -3.07 -21.16
CA ILE A 145 6.17 -3.41 -20.36
C ILE A 145 6.49 -3.66 -18.87
N LYS A 146 7.41 -4.58 -18.58
CA LYS A 146 7.76 -4.91 -17.18
C LYS A 146 8.60 -3.82 -16.50
N PRO A 147 9.68 -3.30 -17.12
CA PRO A 147 10.46 -2.21 -16.54
C PRO A 147 9.62 -0.97 -16.22
N SER A 148 8.65 -0.60 -17.06
CA SER A 148 7.81 0.57 -16.81
C SER A 148 6.93 0.41 -15.58
N ILE A 149 6.33 -0.76 -15.36
CA ILE A 149 5.53 -1.03 -14.15
C ILE A 149 6.42 -0.97 -12.91
N ASP A 150 7.57 -1.65 -12.96
CA ASP A 150 8.55 -1.65 -11.88
C ASP A 150 9.04 -0.24 -11.52
N ILE A 151 9.41 0.56 -12.53
CA ILE A 151 9.84 1.96 -12.36
C ILE A 151 8.72 2.85 -11.80
N MET A 152 7.47 2.67 -12.26
CA MET A 152 6.34 3.44 -11.72
C MET A 152 6.12 3.12 -10.23
N MET A 153 6.16 1.84 -9.87
CA MET A 153 5.95 1.39 -8.49
C MET A 153 7.10 1.83 -7.56
N SER A 154 8.36 1.68 -7.98
CA SER A 154 9.51 2.12 -7.18
C SER A 154 9.57 3.65 -7.08
N GLY A 155 9.43 4.34 -8.21
CA GLY A 155 9.43 5.80 -8.27
C GLY A 155 8.30 6.44 -7.46
N ALA A 156 7.10 5.86 -7.46
CA ALA A 156 5.99 6.31 -6.61
C ALA A 156 6.32 6.18 -5.12
N ALA A 157 6.95 5.07 -4.70
CA ALA A 157 7.33 4.86 -3.32
C ALA A 157 8.46 5.80 -2.87
N GLU A 158 9.49 5.98 -3.70
CA GLU A 158 10.63 6.87 -3.44
C GLU A 158 10.19 8.33 -3.33
N THR A 159 9.39 8.80 -4.29
CA THR A 159 8.90 10.18 -4.32
C THR A 159 8.00 10.46 -3.12
N THR A 160 7.14 9.52 -2.75
CA THR A 160 6.31 9.64 -1.55
C THR A 160 7.15 9.76 -0.29
N ASN A 161 8.16 8.90 -0.14
CA ASN A 161 9.07 8.97 1.00
C ASN A 161 9.80 10.31 1.07
N TYR A 162 10.33 10.78 -0.07
CA TYR A 162 11.00 12.08 -0.17
C TYR A 162 10.08 13.23 0.27
N HIS A 163 8.84 13.27 -0.21
CA HIS A 163 7.88 14.30 0.18
C HIS A 163 7.58 14.27 1.67
N LEU A 164 7.28 13.11 2.24
CA LEU A 164 6.96 13.00 3.67
C LEU A 164 8.16 13.41 4.55
N VAL A 165 9.38 12.99 4.21
CA VAL A 165 10.59 13.46 4.90
C VAL A 165 10.64 14.99 4.93
N LYS A 166 10.47 15.64 3.78
CA LYS A 166 10.52 17.12 3.71
C LYS A 166 9.37 17.81 4.42
N MET A 167 8.17 17.24 4.40
CA MET A 167 7.01 17.79 5.11
C MET A 167 7.21 17.75 6.63
N PHE A 168 7.73 16.64 7.16
CA PHE A 168 7.97 16.48 8.60
C PHE A 168 9.21 17.29 9.06
N GLU A 169 10.26 17.40 8.25
CA GLU A 169 11.40 18.31 8.49
C GLU A 169 10.97 19.77 8.60
N VAL A 170 10.19 20.29 7.65
CA VAL A 170 9.75 21.70 7.68
C VAL A 170 8.86 22.00 8.88
N SER A 171 8.13 21.00 9.38
CA SER A 171 7.35 21.13 10.61
C SER A 171 8.18 21.06 11.89
N GLY A 172 9.47 20.68 11.84
CA GLY A 172 10.28 20.41 13.03
C GLY A 172 9.76 19.20 13.82
N SER A 173 9.28 18.18 13.11
CA SER A 173 8.72 16.94 13.68
C SER A 173 9.25 15.73 12.92
N GLU A 174 10.53 15.75 12.57
CA GLU A 174 11.23 14.69 11.82
C GLU A 174 11.01 13.30 12.43
N ALA A 175 11.05 13.23 13.76
CA ALA A 175 10.86 11.99 14.52
C ALA A 175 9.46 11.38 14.38
N ASN A 176 8.50 12.11 13.83
CA ASN A 176 7.12 11.65 13.66
C ASN A 176 6.89 10.87 12.35
N TYR A 177 7.82 10.89 11.41
CA TYR A 177 7.75 10.04 10.22
C TYR A 177 8.89 9.01 10.25
N CYS A 178 8.52 7.74 10.41
CA CYS A 178 9.47 6.64 10.39
C CYS A 178 9.18 5.71 9.21
N ARG A 179 10.14 5.57 8.30
CA ARG A 179 10.12 4.57 7.23
C ARG A 179 11.03 3.42 7.60
N ILE A 180 10.46 2.22 7.72
CA ILE A 180 11.22 0.97 7.83
C ILE A 180 11.19 0.30 6.46
N GLN A 181 12.35 0.26 5.81
CA GLN A 181 12.52 -0.30 4.48
C GLN A 181 13.77 -1.20 4.49
N PRO A 182 13.63 -2.51 4.21
CA PRO A 182 14.80 -3.34 3.94
C PRO A 182 15.56 -2.85 2.69
N GLU A 183 16.77 -2.30 2.86
CA GLU A 183 17.60 -1.78 1.74
C GLU A 183 18.24 -2.90 0.89
N HIS A 184 18.42 -4.08 1.49
CA HIS A 184 19.01 -5.25 0.84
C HIS A 184 18.15 -6.48 1.12
N LEU A 185 17.80 -7.22 0.07
CA LEU A 185 17.00 -8.43 0.19
C LEU A 185 17.78 -9.64 0.74
N ARG A 186 19.10 -9.49 0.93
CA ARG A 186 19.99 -10.53 1.47
C ARG A 186 19.92 -11.80 0.60
N ASN A 187 19.31 -12.86 1.11
CA ASN A 187 19.13 -14.14 0.41
C ASN A 187 17.76 -14.23 -0.31
N ALA A 188 16.85 -13.28 -0.06
CA ALA A 188 15.56 -13.24 -0.72
C ALA A 188 15.71 -12.71 -2.15
N VAL A 189 14.85 -13.21 -3.02
CA VAL A 189 14.82 -12.90 -4.44
C VAL A 189 13.75 -11.83 -4.68
N PRO A 190 14.03 -10.76 -5.46
CA PRO A 190 13.15 -9.59 -5.60
C PRO A 190 11.82 -9.83 -6.31
N GLU A 191 11.65 -10.91 -7.08
CA GLU A 191 10.38 -11.14 -7.80
C GLU A 191 9.20 -11.30 -6.84
N MET A 192 8.25 -10.37 -6.93
CA MET A 192 7.04 -10.33 -6.09
C MET A 192 6.14 -11.58 -6.18
N ASP A 193 6.26 -12.36 -7.27
CA ASP A 193 5.48 -13.57 -7.50
C ASP A 193 6.25 -14.88 -7.25
N ASN A 194 7.47 -14.80 -6.69
CA ASN A 194 8.25 -15.97 -6.30
C ASN A 194 7.80 -16.51 -4.94
N ALA A 195 6.76 -17.35 -4.97
CA ALA A 195 6.21 -18.06 -3.81
C ALA A 195 6.88 -19.42 -3.54
N SER A 196 8.14 -19.62 -3.96
CA SER A 196 8.86 -20.84 -3.59
C SER A 196 9.10 -20.88 -2.08
N GLN A 197 9.08 -22.08 -1.48
CA GLN A 197 9.31 -22.24 -0.04
C GLN A 197 10.64 -21.62 0.41
N GLN A 198 11.68 -21.74 -0.43
CA GLN A 198 12.99 -21.15 -0.19
C GLN A 198 12.92 -19.63 -0.13
N ASN A 199 12.25 -18.99 -1.10
CA ASN A 199 12.14 -17.54 -1.12
C ASN A 199 11.26 -17.01 0.02
N MET A 200 10.16 -17.70 0.34
CA MET A 200 9.31 -17.34 1.50
C MET A 200 10.09 -17.41 2.82
N GLN A 201 10.91 -18.45 3.01
CA GLN A 201 11.76 -18.56 4.19
C GLN A 201 12.80 -17.43 4.26
N ALA A 202 13.42 -17.09 3.12
CA ALA A 202 14.36 -15.98 3.05
C ALA A 202 13.70 -14.62 3.35
N LEU A 203 12.44 -14.41 2.93
CA LEU A 203 11.66 -13.22 3.25
C LEU A 203 11.29 -13.13 4.75
N ILE A 204 10.98 -14.27 5.38
CA ILE A 204 10.75 -14.31 6.85
C ILE A 204 12.03 -13.91 7.59
N GLU A 205 13.18 -14.49 7.21
CA GLU A 205 14.47 -14.14 7.80
C GLU A 205 14.84 -12.68 7.57
N LEU A 206 14.55 -12.15 6.37
CA LEU A 206 14.71 -10.73 6.06
C LEU A 206 13.88 -9.87 7.01
N GLY A 207 12.58 -10.17 7.18
CA GLY A 207 11.70 -9.43 8.08
C GLY A 207 12.15 -9.45 9.54
N ILE A 208 12.55 -10.62 10.05
CA ILE A 208 13.11 -10.76 11.41
C ILE A 208 14.37 -9.90 11.56
N LYS A 209 15.26 -9.93 10.57
CA LYS A 209 16.49 -9.18 10.62
C LYS A 209 16.27 -7.68 10.49
N THR A 210 15.37 -7.23 9.62
CA THR A 210 14.97 -5.83 9.56
C THR A 210 14.38 -5.38 10.90
N ALA A 211 13.52 -6.16 11.54
CA ALA A 211 13.02 -5.82 12.88
C ALA A 211 14.15 -5.70 13.93
N GLN A 212 15.19 -6.54 13.84
CA GLN A 212 16.38 -6.44 14.70
C GLN A 212 17.21 -5.18 14.40
N ASP A 213 17.40 -4.85 13.12
CA ASP A 213 18.18 -3.68 12.69
C ASP A 213 17.49 -2.36 13.10
N TYR A 214 16.16 -2.35 13.21
CA TYR A 214 15.33 -1.20 13.57
C TYR A 214 14.73 -1.30 14.99
N SER A 215 15.27 -2.16 15.87
CA SER A 215 14.66 -2.43 17.18
C SER A 215 14.47 -1.17 18.03
N GLY A 216 15.49 -0.30 18.10
CA GLY A 216 15.40 0.95 18.86
C GLY A 216 14.33 1.92 18.32
N GLN A 217 14.17 2.02 17.00
CA GLN A 217 13.10 2.83 16.40
C GLN A 217 11.72 2.22 16.67
N LEU A 218 11.59 0.90 16.57
CA LEU A 218 10.35 0.18 16.85
C LEU A 218 9.93 0.35 18.31
N ASP A 219 10.86 0.20 19.26
CA ASP A 219 10.60 0.43 20.68
C ASP A 219 10.12 1.87 20.94
N SER A 220 10.81 2.86 20.34
CA SER A 220 10.39 4.26 20.44
C SER A 220 9.00 4.54 19.85
N ILE A 221 8.63 3.87 18.75
CA ILE A 221 7.28 4.00 18.18
C ILE A 221 6.24 3.38 19.12
N VAL A 222 6.53 2.20 19.67
CA VAL A 222 5.62 1.50 20.60
C VAL A 222 5.38 2.35 21.85
N ASP A 223 6.43 2.92 22.44
CA ASP A 223 6.31 3.80 23.60
C ASP A 223 5.37 4.98 23.31
N ARG A 224 5.55 5.62 22.15
CA ARG A 224 4.69 6.74 21.73
C ARG A 224 3.23 6.33 21.51
N ILE A 225 2.98 5.17 20.90
CA ILE A 225 1.61 4.67 20.66
C ILE A 225 0.91 4.33 21.99
N ILE A 226 1.65 3.84 22.99
CA ILE A 226 1.09 3.53 24.31
C ILE A 226 0.76 4.81 25.10
N GLU A 227 1.60 5.84 24.96
CA GLU A 227 1.37 7.16 25.58
C GLU A 227 0.21 7.92 24.94
N ASP A 228 0.03 7.78 23.62
CA ASP A 228 -1.03 8.43 22.86
C ASP A 228 -2.40 7.77 23.11
N LYS A 229 -3.35 8.56 23.63
CA LYS A 229 -4.72 8.11 23.93
C LYS A 229 -5.76 8.70 22.99
N ASP A 230 -5.35 9.55 22.06
CA ASP A 230 -6.26 10.33 21.23
C ASP A 230 -6.49 9.61 19.89
N ALA A 231 -7.69 9.08 19.72
CA ALA A 231 -8.07 8.47 18.45
C ALA A 231 -8.44 9.55 17.42
N VAL A 232 -7.94 9.41 16.19
CA VAL A 232 -8.39 10.23 15.05
C VAL A 232 -9.88 9.99 14.81
N VAL A 233 -10.65 11.07 14.72
CA VAL A 233 -12.09 11.04 14.45
C VAL A 233 -12.36 11.57 13.04
N PHE A 234 -12.84 10.70 12.15
CA PHE A 234 -13.33 11.08 10.83
C PHE A 234 -14.81 11.48 10.91
N GLU A 235 -15.26 12.43 10.08
CA GLU A 235 -16.67 12.82 9.94
C GLU A 235 -17.55 11.70 9.36
#